data_AF-A0A3D1YR07-F1
#
_entry.id   AF-A0A3D1YR07-F1
#
_cell.length_a   1.000
_cell.length_b   1.000
_cell.length_c   1.000
_cell.angle_alpha   90.00
_cell.angle_beta   90.00
_cell.angle_gamma   90.00
#
_symmetry.space_group_name_H-M   'P 1'
#
loop_
_entity.id
_entity.type
_entity.pdbx_description
1 polymer ?
#
loop_
_entity_poly.entity_id
_entity_poly.type
_entity_poly.pdbx_seq_one_letter_code
_entity_poly.pdbx_strand_id
1 'polypeptide(L)'
;MEALMPISVLGFYGAVVLWAVLIARGAFKPKQWPLIAGFGLVLLLFLNVRYLIEGAPAGIAFFISLYDFFDNVGLSAGEVPSAMGTCQQNACSLWGTTYELHQTWGVAFYDRFVDAPSLRTNALYVHLSCNSIVFILMHAQLLWAGKPGIASAHASLGRATLFFLTLGTAAALYLASEHDTVQSYGGSLAEWGFYSMSLCVYGAALMGWRMARRGDWAMHRVWMIRFVGAMYGAFWLFRVLLMVTGPLFREWETVSLLISIWASAPLGVLMADGLRRSWDARSPRSGEPSVRAG
;
A
#
# COMPACT_ATOMS: atom_id res chain seq x y z
N MET A 1 -33.20 -3.10 -12.64
CA MET A 1 -32.26 -2.29 -13.44
C MET A 1 -30.90 -2.91 -13.24
N GLU A 2 -30.23 -3.33 -14.31
CA GLU A 2 -28.84 -3.80 -14.20
C GLU A 2 -27.99 -2.63 -13.72
N ALA A 3 -27.46 -2.75 -12.51
CA ALA A 3 -26.62 -1.72 -11.92
C ALA A 3 -25.28 -1.70 -12.65
N LEU A 4 -25.05 -0.65 -13.43
CA LEU A 4 -23.77 -0.44 -14.10
C LEU A 4 -22.75 0.02 -13.04
N MET A 5 -21.70 -0.80 -12.85
CA MET A 5 -20.54 -0.45 -12.04
C MET A 5 -20.01 0.94 -12.42
N PRO A 6 -19.73 1.83 -11.44
CA PRO A 6 -19.17 3.14 -11.74
C PRO A 6 -17.94 3.03 -12.64
N ILE A 7 -17.88 3.82 -13.72
CA ILE A 7 -16.84 3.72 -14.76
C ILE A 7 -15.44 3.83 -14.16
N SER A 8 -15.26 4.68 -13.14
CA SER A 8 -13.99 4.84 -12.42
C SER A 8 -13.56 3.57 -11.69
N VAL A 9 -14.48 2.82 -11.09
CA VAL A 9 -14.23 1.55 -10.40
C VAL A 9 -13.92 0.45 -11.43
N LEU A 10 -14.72 0.37 -12.49
CA LEU A 10 -14.49 -0.59 -13.59
C LEU A 10 -13.13 -0.38 -14.25
N GLY A 11 -12.77 0.88 -14.53
CA GLY A 11 -11.46 1.24 -15.08
C GLY A 11 -10.31 0.85 -14.14
N PHE A 12 -10.48 1.04 -12.83
CA PHE A 12 -9.50 0.61 -11.84
C PHE A 12 -9.32 -0.91 -11.82
N TYR A 13 -10.42 -1.69 -11.79
CA TYR A 13 -10.34 -3.15 -11.84
C TYR A 13 -9.69 -3.66 -13.12
N GLY A 14 -10.06 -3.09 -14.28
CA GLY A 14 -9.42 -3.42 -15.56
C GLY A 14 -7.92 -3.17 -15.52
N ALA A 15 -7.48 -2.07 -14.91
CA ALA A 15 -6.08 -1.76 -14.78
C ALA A 15 -5.34 -2.68 -13.77
N VAL A 16 -5.98 -3.07 -12.67
CA VAL A 16 -5.43 -4.05 -11.72
C VAL A 16 -5.27 -5.42 -12.37
N VAL A 17 -6.27 -5.88 -13.16
CA VAL A 17 -6.17 -7.14 -13.92
C VAL A 17 -5.02 -7.09 -14.91
N LEU A 18 -4.90 -6.00 -15.68
CA LEU A 18 -3.77 -5.81 -16.59
C LEU A 18 -2.44 -5.84 -15.83
N TRP A 19 -2.35 -5.17 -14.68
CA TRP A 19 -1.15 -5.16 -13.86
C TRP A 19 -0.80 -6.55 -13.32
N ALA A 20 -1.79 -7.33 -12.87
CA ALA A 20 -1.60 -8.70 -12.41
C ALA A 20 -1.05 -9.60 -13.54
N VAL A 21 -1.58 -9.46 -14.76
CA VAL A 21 -1.05 -10.16 -15.95
C VAL A 21 0.40 -9.75 -16.23
N LEU A 22 0.73 -8.46 -16.11
CA LEU A 22 2.09 -7.97 -16.27
C LEU A 22 3.04 -8.53 -15.20
N ILE A 23 2.62 -8.57 -13.92
CA ILE A 23 3.39 -9.18 -12.82
C ILE A 23 3.64 -10.66 -13.09
N ALA A 24 2.61 -11.42 -13.46
CA ALA A 24 2.74 -12.85 -13.76
C ALA A 24 3.74 -13.11 -14.90
N ARG A 25 3.73 -12.27 -15.94
CA ARG A 25 4.72 -12.32 -17.04
C ARG A 25 6.12 -11.91 -16.59
N GLY A 26 6.22 -10.90 -15.72
CA GLY A 26 7.46 -10.36 -15.18
C GLY A 26 8.21 -11.28 -14.23
N ALA A 27 7.50 -12.20 -13.56
CA ALA A 27 8.10 -13.19 -12.66
C ALA A 27 9.24 -13.98 -13.33
N PHE A 28 9.17 -14.19 -14.64
CA PHE A 28 10.17 -14.92 -15.42
C PHE A 28 11.07 -14.02 -16.28
N LYS A 29 10.86 -12.70 -16.29
CA LYS A 29 11.56 -11.73 -17.16
C LYS A 29 12.03 -10.53 -16.35
N PRO A 30 13.16 -10.61 -15.63
CA PRO A 30 13.55 -9.60 -14.66
C PRO A 30 13.77 -8.20 -15.26
N LYS A 31 14.15 -8.13 -16.55
CA LYS A 31 14.31 -6.86 -17.28
C LYS A 31 13.00 -6.07 -17.45
N GLN A 32 11.83 -6.70 -17.25
CA GLN A 32 10.53 -6.04 -17.38
C GLN A 32 10.02 -5.44 -16.06
N TRP A 33 10.62 -5.78 -14.91
CA TRP A 33 10.19 -5.28 -13.60
C TRP A 33 10.13 -3.75 -13.49
N PRO A 34 11.06 -2.96 -14.06
CA PRO A 34 10.95 -1.51 -14.13
C PRO A 34 9.60 -1.01 -14.67
N LEU A 35 9.14 -1.57 -15.79
CA LEU A 35 7.89 -1.21 -16.43
C LEU A 35 6.69 -1.63 -15.57
N ILE A 36 6.74 -2.84 -15.03
CA ILE A 36 5.69 -3.41 -14.19
C ILE A 36 5.52 -2.58 -12.90
N ALA A 37 6.62 -2.22 -12.27
CA ALA A 37 6.63 -1.36 -11.08
C ALA A 37 6.12 0.04 -11.42
N GLY A 38 6.53 0.61 -12.57
CA GLY A 38 6.02 1.88 -13.08
C GLY A 38 4.51 1.88 -13.31
N PHE A 39 3.93 0.80 -13.84
CA PHE A 39 2.49 0.67 -13.98
C PHE A 39 1.78 0.70 -12.62
N GLY A 40 2.28 -0.06 -11.64
CA GLY A 40 1.78 -0.04 -10.27
C GLY A 40 1.90 1.33 -9.60
N LEU A 41 2.99 2.07 -9.88
CA LEU A 41 3.16 3.44 -9.41
C LEU A 41 2.08 4.37 -9.98
N VAL A 42 1.78 4.29 -11.27
CA VAL A 42 0.72 5.12 -11.88
C VAL A 42 -0.65 4.83 -11.24
N LEU A 43 -0.98 3.57 -11.00
CA LEU A 43 -2.23 3.21 -10.30
C LEU A 43 -2.27 3.75 -8.87
N LEU A 44 -1.15 3.66 -8.15
CA LEU A 44 -1.04 4.21 -6.80
C LEU A 44 -1.26 5.72 -6.80
N LEU A 45 -0.63 6.43 -7.75
CA LEU A 45 -0.79 7.87 -7.89
C LEU A 45 -2.22 8.24 -8.26
N PHE A 46 -2.88 7.46 -9.13
CA PHE A 46 -4.30 7.63 -9.42
C PHE A 46 -5.14 7.56 -8.15
N LEU A 47 -4.90 6.57 -7.28
CA LEU A 47 -5.63 6.45 -6.01
C LEU A 47 -5.37 7.65 -5.08
N ASN A 48 -4.12 8.06 -4.91
CA ASN A 48 -3.77 9.11 -3.95
C ASN A 48 -4.10 10.53 -4.43
N VAL A 49 -3.91 10.82 -5.72
CA VAL A 49 -4.16 12.15 -6.29
C VAL A 49 -5.64 12.51 -6.25
N ARG A 50 -6.55 11.53 -6.32
CA ARG A 50 -8.00 11.78 -6.16
C ARG A 50 -8.34 12.48 -4.84
N TYR A 51 -7.66 12.14 -3.75
CA TYR A 51 -7.87 12.85 -2.47
C TYR A 51 -7.53 14.33 -2.57
N LEU A 52 -6.55 14.70 -3.40
CA LEU A 52 -6.11 16.09 -3.56
C LEU A 52 -6.99 16.88 -4.54
N ILE A 53 -7.51 16.21 -5.58
CA ILE A 53 -8.33 16.85 -6.62
C ILE A 53 -9.81 16.88 -6.24
N GLU A 54 -10.34 15.75 -5.79
CA GLU A 54 -11.77 15.54 -5.51
C GLU A 54 -12.10 15.75 -4.01
N GLY A 55 -11.08 15.85 -3.16
CA GLY A 55 -11.23 15.98 -1.72
C GLY A 55 -11.36 14.63 -0.99
N ALA A 56 -11.16 14.68 0.34
CA ALA A 56 -11.22 13.49 1.19
C ALA A 56 -12.55 12.73 1.10
N PRO A 57 -13.75 13.36 1.11
CA PRO A 57 -15.01 12.62 1.03
C PRO A 57 -15.12 11.77 -0.24
N ALA A 58 -14.87 12.37 -1.41
CA ALA A 58 -14.93 11.66 -2.69
C ALA A 58 -13.82 10.60 -2.84
N GLY A 59 -12.61 10.90 -2.37
CA GLY A 59 -11.49 9.95 -2.35
C GLY A 59 -11.78 8.72 -1.49
N ILE A 60 -12.36 8.92 -0.29
CA ILE A 60 -12.76 7.83 0.61
C ILE A 60 -13.91 7.03 0.01
N ALA A 61 -14.94 7.69 -0.54
CA ALA A 61 -16.05 7.01 -1.17
C ALA A 61 -15.60 6.13 -2.33
N PHE A 62 -14.68 6.63 -3.18
CA PHE A 62 -14.06 5.82 -4.21
C PHE A 62 -13.27 4.63 -3.63
N PHE A 63 -12.50 4.84 -2.56
CA PHE A 63 -11.73 3.77 -1.92
C PHE A 63 -12.62 2.65 -1.38
N ILE A 64 -13.69 2.99 -0.66
CA ILE A 64 -14.67 2.01 -0.11
C ILE A 64 -15.35 1.26 -1.25
N SER A 65 -15.69 1.97 -2.33
CA SER A 65 -16.29 1.39 -3.53
C SER A 65 -15.47 0.25 -4.16
N LEU A 66 -14.15 0.21 -3.94
CA LEU A 66 -13.30 -0.86 -4.45
C LEU A 66 -13.54 -2.21 -3.75
N TYR A 67 -14.11 -2.19 -2.55
CA TYR A 67 -14.38 -3.38 -1.74
C TYR A 67 -15.84 -3.78 -1.75
N ASP A 68 -16.76 -2.79 -1.78
CA ASP A 68 -18.20 -3.02 -1.74
C ASP A 68 -18.69 -4.07 -2.73
N PHE A 69 -18.15 -4.09 -3.96
CA PHE A 69 -18.50 -5.12 -4.92
C PHE A 69 -18.24 -6.53 -4.36
N PHE A 70 -17.03 -6.78 -3.86
CA PHE A 70 -16.63 -8.07 -3.31
C PHE A 70 -17.39 -8.39 -2.03
N ASP A 71 -17.60 -7.40 -1.17
CA ASP A 71 -18.27 -7.58 0.11
C ASP A 71 -19.77 -7.88 -0.04
N ASN A 72 -20.41 -7.38 -1.09
CA ASN A 72 -21.81 -7.67 -1.39
C ASN A 72 -22.02 -8.96 -2.21
N VAL A 73 -20.95 -9.57 -2.78
CA VAL A 73 -21.09 -10.83 -3.55
C VAL A 73 -21.58 -11.97 -2.64
N GLY A 74 -22.72 -12.56 -3.01
CA GLY A 74 -23.25 -13.76 -2.35
C GLY A 74 -24.13 -13.48 -1.13
N LEU A 75 -24.43 -12.21 -0.83
CA LEU A 75 -25.42 -11.86 0.20
C LEU A 75 -26.85 -12.11 -0.30
N SER A 76 -27.68 -12.64 0.59
CA SER A 76 -29.12 -12.78 0.38
C SER A 76 -29.82 -11.43 0.58
N ALA A 77 -30.99 -11.26 -0.04
CA ALA A 77 -31.78 -10.05 0.16
C ALA A 77 -32.16 -9.86 1.64
N GLY A 78 -31.84 -8.70 2.21
CA GLY A 78 -32.10 -8.37 3.62
C GLY A 78 -31.06 -8.92 4.60
N GLU A 79 -30.03 -9.63 4.12
CA GLU A 79 -28.90 -10.06 4.95
C GLU A 79 -28.04 -8.85 5.32
N VAL A 80 -27.75 -8.68 6.61
CA VAL A 80 -26.90 -7.60 7.13
C VAL A 80 -25.81 -8.23 8.00
N PRO A 81 -24.67 -8.62 7.41
CA PRO A 81 -23.54 -9.19 8.15
C PRO A 81 -22.99 -8.21 9.20
N SER A 82 -22.41 -8.72 10.28
CA SER A 82 -21.93 -7.86 11.38
C SER A 82 -20.84 -6.87 10.98
N ALA A 83 -20.01 -7.21 9.99
CA ALA A 83 -18.94 -6.34 9.47
C ALA A 83 -19.44 -5.34 8.42
N MET A 84 -20.75 -5.28 8.18
CA MET A 84 -21.35 -4.36 7.22
C MET A 84 -22.41 -3.47 7.86
N GLY A 85 -22.57 -2.28 7.33
CA GLY A 85 -23.52 -1.29 7.82
C GLY A 85 -23.83 -0.22 6.77
N THR A 86 -24.65 0.75 7.16
CA THR A 86 -25.09 1.85 6.31
C THR A 86 -24.43 3.15 6.76
N CYS A 87 -24.13 4.05 5.83
CA CYS A 87 -23.67 5.40 6.16
C CYS A 87 -24.76 6.45 5.91
N GLN A 88 -24.62 7.63 6.51
CA GLN A 88 -25.60 8.70 6.36
C GLN A 88 -25.78 9.06 4.88
N GLN A 89 -27.04 9.02 4.42
CA GLN A 89 -27.41 9.28 3.01
C GLN A 89 -26.70 8.38 1.99
N ASN A 90 -26.11 7.27 2.44
CA ASN A 90 -25.30 6.37 1.65
C ASN A 90 -24.13 7.02 0.88
N ALA A 91 -23.56 8.10 1.45
CA ALA A 91 -22.55 8.93 0.79
C ALA A 91 -21.11 8.37 0.86
N CYS A 92 -20.88 7.37 1.72
CA CYS A 92 -19.56 6.75 1.91
C CYS A 92 -19.14 5.83 0.75
N SER A 93 -19.94 5.71 -0.30
CA SER A 93 -19.61 4.91 -1.48
C SER A 93 -20.20 5.52 -2.74
N LEU A 94 -19.49 5.36 -3.86
CA LEU A 94 -20.01 5.70 -5.18
C LEU A 94 -21.10 4.74 -5.63
N TRP A 95 -21.19 3.57 -4.99
CA TRP A 95 -22.21 2.58 -5.26
C TRP A 95 -23.53 2.89 -4.55
N GLY A 96 -23.70 4.05 -3.90
CA GLY A 96 -24.80 4.27 -2.96
C GLY A 96 -26.22 3.94 -3.47
N THR A 97 -26.50 3.96 -4.77
CA THR A 97 -27.79 3.53 -5.34
C THR A 97 -27.90 2.05 -5.70
N THR A 98 -26.77 1.33 -5.65
CA THR A 98 -26.59 -0.09 -6.00
C THR A 98 -26.42 -0.97 -4.76
N TYR A 99 -25.64 -0.52 -3.77
CA TYR A 99 -25.40 -1.21 -2.51
C TYR A 99 -25.69 -0.28 -1.34
N GLU A 100 -26.59 -0.68 -0.44
CA GLU A 100 -26.86 0.02 0.83
C GLU A 100 -25.90 -0.41 1.95
N LEU A 101 -25.27 -1.58 1.81
CA LEU A 101 -24.35 -2.14 2.78
C LEU A 101 -22.90 -1.91 2.34
N HIS A 102 -22.13 -1.36 3.28
CA HIS A 102 -20.72 -1.07 3.18
C HIS A 102 -19.98 -1.70 4.36
N GLN A 103 -18.68 -1.95 4.22
CA GLN A 103 -17.88 -2.37 5.36
C GLN A 103 -17.97 -1.36 6.52
N THR A 104 -18.18 -1.81 7.76
CA THR A 104 -18.32 -0.92 8.93
C THR A 104 -17.05 -0.11 9.18
N TRP A 105 -15.87 -0.67 8.89
CA TRP A 105 -14.62 0.10 8.90
C TRP A 105 -14.61 1.17 7.80
N GLY A 106 -15.22 0.92 6.64
CA GLY A 106 -15.35 1.89 5.56
C GLY A 106 -16.25 3.06 5.97
N VAL A 107 -17.43 2.75 6.53
CA VAL A 107 -18.36 3.75 7.09
C VAL A 107 -17.64 4.60 8.14
N ALA A 108 -16.99 3.97 9.12
CA ALA A 108 -16.24 4.67 10.16
C ALA A 108 -15.07 5.49 9.60
N PHE A 109 -14.42 5.04 8.52
CA PHE A 109 -13.39 5.83 7.84
C PHE A 109 -13.98 7.11 7.26
N TYR A 110 -15.10 7.00 6.56
CA TYR A 110 -15.76 8.15 5.93
C TYR A 110 -16.18 9.18 6.98
N ASP A 111 -16.95 8.76 7.98
CA ASP A 111 -17.48 9.64 9.03
C ASP A 111 -16.35 10.36 9.79
N ARG A 112 -15.25 9.64 10.04
CA ARG A 112 -14.09 10.17 10.76
C ARG A 112 -13.40 11.35 10.05
N PHE A 113 -13.50 11.45 8.73
CA PHE A 113 -12.79 12.43 7.91
C PHE A 113 -13.69 13.50 7.30
N VAL A 114 -14.99 13.24 7.14
CA VAL A 114 -15.95 14.18 6.57
C VAL A 114 -16.26 15.31 7.54
N ASP A 115 -16.51 14.98 8.81
CA ASP A 115 -16.83 15.95 9.87
C ASP A 115 -15.64 16.20 10.82
N ALA A 116 -14.43 15.89 10.37
CA ALA A 116 -13.24 15.94 11.21
C ALA A 116 -12.75 17.36 11.49
N PRO A 117 -12.07 17.59 12.64
CA PRO A 117 -11.21 18.75 12.79
C PRO A 117 -10.19 18.81 11.64
N SER A 118 -9.93 20.02 11.13
CA SER A 118 -9.07 20.25 9.96
C SER A 118 -7.68 19.61 10.09
N LEU A 119 -7.14 19.53 11.30
CA LEU A 119 -5.86 18.88 11.59
C LEU A 119 -5.83 17.41 11.15
N ARG A 120 -6.91 16.64 11.38
CA ARG A 120 -6.97 15.22 11.02
C ARG A 120 -6.96 15.03 9.52
N THR A 121 -7.80 15.77 8.80
CA THR A 121 -7.87 15.72 7.34
C THR A 121 -6.56 16.21 6.71
N ASN A 122 -5.94 17.25 7.28
CA ASN A 122 -4.62 17.70 6.84
C ASN A 122 -3.52 16.65 7.09
N ALA A 123 -3.56 15.93 8.22
CA ALA A 123 -2.64 14.83 8.47
C ALA A 123 -2.81 13.69 7.44
N LEU A 124 -4.04 13.38 7.04
CA LEU A 124 -4.29 12.43 5.93
C LEU A 124 -3.68 12.92 4.62
N TYR A 125 -3.87 14.19 4.25
CA TYR A 125 -3.26 14.74 3.04
C TYR A 125 -1.73 14.75 3.10
N VAL A 126 -1.12 15.08 4.24
CA VAL A 126 0.33 15.01 4.43
C VAL A 126 0.82 13.57 4.27
N HIS A 127 0.16 12.61 4.92
CA HIS A 127 0.48 11.19 4.81
C HIS A 127 0.44 10.71 3.35
N LEU A 128 -0.66 10.97 2.64
CA LEU A 128 -0.85 10.55 1.25
C LEU A 128 0.15 11.20 0.30
N SER A 129 0.35 12.52 0.43
CA SER A 129 1.24 13.29 -0.45
C SER A 129 2.69 12.88 -0.26
N CYS A 130 3.14 12.80 1.00
CA CYS A 130 4.52 12.42 1.32
C CYS A 130 4.82 10.99 0.87
N ASN A 131 3.91 10.03 1.13
CA ASN A 131 4.11 8.65 0.68
C ASN A 131 4.09 8.53 -0.85
N SER A 132 3.26 9.31 -1.55
CA SER A 132 3.27 9.36 -3.02
C SER A 132 4.62 9.83 -3.57
N ILE A 133 5.19 10.88 -2.96
CA ILE A 133 6.52 11.36 -3.31
C ILE A 133 7.57 10.28 -3.02
N VAL A 134 7.53 9.64 -1.86
CA VAL A 134 8.44 8.54 -1.51
C VAL A 134 8.36 7.41 -2.53
N PHE A 135 7.16 7.01 -2.96
CA PHE A 135 7.00 6.01 -4.02
C PHE A 135 7.68 6.42 -5.32
N ILE A 136 7.51 7.68 -5.76
CA ILE A 136 8.19 8.21 -6.96
C ILE A 136 9.71 8.16 -6.79
N LEU A 137 10.23 8.71 -5.68
CA LEU A 137 11.67 8.81 -5.42
C LEU A 137 12.32 7.42 -5.31
N MET A 138 11.66 6.49 -4.62
CA MET A 138 12.11 5.10 -4.48
C MET A 138 12.25 4.42 -5.84
N HIS A 139 11.30 4.61 -6.76
CA HIS A 139 11.39 4.08 -8.11
C HIS A 139 12.54 4.69 -8.90
N ALA A 140 12.70 6.02 -8.82
CA ALA A 140 13.83 6.70 -9.45
C ALA A 140 15.17 6.16 -8.93
N GLN A 141 15.29 5.94 -7.63
CA GLN A 141 16.50 5.35 -7.02
C GLN A 141 16.77 3.91 -7.49
N LEU A 142 15.75 3.08 -7.63
CA LEU A 142 15.88 1.71 -8.15
C LEU A 142 16.29 1.68 -9.63
N LEU A 143 15.70 2.54 -10.46
CA LEU A 143 15.98 2.62 -11.89
C LEU A 143 17.39 3.13 -12.21
N TRP A 144 17.91 3.97 -11.32
CA TRP A 144 19.21 4.60 -11.51
C TRP A 144 20.34 3.86 -10.80
N ALA A 145 20.04 2.97 -9.85
CA ALA A 145 21.05 2.22 -9.10
C ALA A 145 22.18 1.63 -10.00
N GLY A 146 23.43 1.92 -9.63
CA GLY A 146 24.62 1.38 -10.31
C GLY A 146 25.03 2.10 -11.60
N LYS A 147 24.33 3.15 -12.06
CA LYS A 147 24.79 3.94 -13.22
C LYS A 147 26.05 4.76 -12.88
N PRO A 148 26.98 4.95 -13.84
CA PRO A 148 28.13 5.84 -13.65
C PRO A 148 27.70 7.30 -13.42
N GLY A 149 28.41 8.03 -12.56
CA GLY A 149 28.23 9.49 -12.40
C GLY A 149 27.02 9.95 -11.57
N ILE A 150 26.17 9.05 -11.08
CA ILE A 150 24.92 9.41 -10.38
C ILE A 150 24.99 9.28 -8.85
N ALA A 151 26.17 9.01 -8.27
CA ALA A 151 26.29 8.77 -6.83
C ALA A 151 25.77 9.93 -5.98
N SER A 152 26.09 11.17 -6.37
CA SER A 152 25.59 12.38 -5.70
C SER A 152 24.07 12.51 -5.80
N ALA A 153 23.51 12.25 -6.99
CA ALA A 153 22.07 12.26 -7.20
C ALA A 153 21.37 11.17 -6.36
N HIS A 154 21.91 9.95 -6.30
CA HIS A 154 21.37 8.87 -5.48
C HIS A 154 21.35 9.24 -3.99
N ALA A 155 22.40 9.88 -3.49
CA ALA A 155 22.46 10.35 -2.11
C ALA A 155 21.46 11.48 -1.83
N SER A 156 21.29 12.44 -2.75
CA SER A 156 20.29 13.50 -2.63
C SER A 156 18.86 12.96 -2.64
N LEU A 157 18.54 12.04 -3.54
CA LEU A 157 17.25 11.35 -3.56
C LEU A 157 17.00 10.56 -2.29
N GLY A 158 18.03 9.90 -1.73
CA GLY A 158 17.92 9.17 -0.47
C GLY A 158 17.59 10.07 0.71
N ARG A 159 18.21 11.27 0.77
CA ARG A 159 17.88 12.28 1.79
C ARG A 159 16.46 12.81 1.63
N ALA A 160 16.04 13.13 0.41
CA ALA A 160 14.68 13.57 0.13
C ALA A 160 13.65 12.49 0.49
N THR A 161 13.93 11.23 0.14
CA THR A 161 13.10 10.07 0.47
C THR A 161 12.93 9.95 1.98
N LEU A 162 14.03 10.02 2.75
CA LEU A 162 13.97 9.93 4.20
C LEU A 162 13.16 11.10 4.80
N PHE A 163 13.37 12.33 4.32
CA PHE A 163 12.63 13.51 4.79
C PHE A 163 11.11 13.37 4.59
N PHE A 164 10.67 13.09 3.37
CA PHE A 164 9.24 12.91 3.09
C PHE A 164 8.68 11.70 3.81
N LEU A 165 9.44 10.60 3.90
CA LEU A 165 9.01 9.43 4.66
C LEU A 165 8.81 9.74 6.13
N THR A 166 9.70 10.52 6.77
CA THR A 166 9.55 10.95 8.15
C THR A 166 8.28 11.77 8.35
N LEU A 167 8.01 12.75 7.48
CA LEU A 167 6.78 13.56 7.55
C LEU A 167 5.52 12.71 7.36
N GLY A 168 5.50 11.84 6.36
CA GLY A 168 4.38 10.95 6.08
C GLY A 168 4.15 9.91 7.17
N THR A 169 5.23 9.43 7.81
CA THR A 169 5.16 8.50 8.95
C THR A 169 4.65 9.22 10.19
N ALA A 170 5.15 10.42 10.50
CA ALA A 170 4.66 11.20 11.64
C ALA A 170 3.15 11.49 11.53
N ALA A 171 2.69 11.87 10.34
CA ALA A 171 1.26 12.05 10.07
C ALA A 171 0.46 10.75 10.23
N ALA A 172 0.98 9.60 9.75
CA ALA A 172 0.35 8.29 9.97
C ALA A 172 0.28 7.91 11.46
N LEU A 173 1.34 8.14 12.23
CA LEU A 173 1.37 7.83 13.66
C LEU A 173 0.36 8.69 14.42
N TYR A 174 0.21 9.97 14.07
CA TYR A 174 -0.83 10.83 14.61
C TYR A 174 -2.24 10.28 14.31
N LEU A 175 -2.51 9.92 13.05
CA LEU A 175 -3.80 9.33 12.68
C LEU A 175 -4.06 8.01 13.42
N ALA A 176 -3.03 7.16 13.54
CA ALA A 176 -3.08 5.90 14.25
C ALA A 176 -3.37 6.09 15.75
N SER A 177 -2.78 7.09 16.41
CA SER A 177 -3.00 7.34 17.85
C SER A 177 -4.44 7.69 18.23
N GLU A 178 -5.26 8.05 17.24
CA GLU A 178 -6.67 8.33 17.41
C GLU A 178 -7.56 7.09 17.08
N HIS A 179 -6.99 5.88 16.91
CA HIS A 179 -7.75 4.67 16.56
C HIS A 179 -8.31 3.90 17.76
N ASP A 180 -7.77 4.08 18.96
CA ASP A 180 -8.21 3.42 20.20
C ASP A 180 -9.72 3.55 20.47
N THR A 181 -10.31 4.66 20.04
CA THR A 181 -11.73 5.00 20.20
C THR A 181 -12.64 4.41 19.12
N VAL A 182 -12.11 3.76 18.08
CA VAL A 182 -12.90 3.28 16.92
C VAL A 182 -12.98 1.75 16.91
N GLN A 183 -14.08 1.22 17.47
CA GLN A 183 -14.29 -0.24 17.61
C GLN A 183 -14.28 -0.97 16.26
N SER A 184 -14.95 -0.43 15.23
CA SER A 184 -14.99 -1.04 13.89
C SER A 184 -13.62 -1.14 13.22
N TYR A 185 -12.63 -0.40 13.70
CA TYR A 185 -11.25 -0.50 13.25
C TYR A 185 -10.44 -1.59 13.97
N GLY A 186 -10.95 -2.14 15.07
CA GLY A 186 -10.23 -3.01 15.99
C GLY A 186 -9.61 -2.28 17.18
N GLY A 187 -9.96 -0.99 17.40
CA GLY A 187 -9.53 -0.21 18.55
C GLY A 187 -8.01 -0.16 18.73
N SER A 188 -7.54 -0.41 19.96
CA SER A 188 -6.11 -0.37 20.30
C SER A 188 -5.26 -1.38 19.53
N LEU A 189 -5.81 -2.53 19.12
CA LEU A 189 -5.06 -3.49 18.29
C LEU A 189 -4.75 -2.95 16.90
N ALA A 190 -5.65 -2.11 16.36
CA ALA A 190 -5.44 -1.43 15.09
C ALA A 190 -4.37 -0.36 15.22
N GLU A 191 -4.41 0.43 16.29
CA GLU A 191 -3.39 1.42 16.63
C GLU A 191 -1.99 0.78 16.68
N TRP A 192 -1.82 -0.25 17.51
CA TRP A 192 -0.54 -0.99 17.61
C TRP A 192 -0.14 -1.63 16.28
N GLY A 193 -1.11 -2.10 15.50
CA GLY A 193 -0.87 -2.63 14.17
C GLY A 193 -0.31 -1.57 13.21
N PHE A 194 -0.86 -0.36 13.21
CA PHE A 194 -0.34 0.74 12.39
C PHE A 194 1.03 1.23 12.86
N TYR A 195 1.31 1.19 14.16
CA TYR A 195 2.67 1.42 14.68
C TYR A 195 3.64 0.34 14.19
N SER A 196 3.23 -0.93 14.22
CA SER A 196 4.01 -2.06 13.68
C SER A 196 4.28 -1.92 12.18
N MET A 197 3.26 -1.54 11.40
CA MET A 197 3.39 -1.26 9.96
C MET A 197 4.39 -0.12 9.71
N SER A 198 4.27 0.96 10.48
CA SER A 198 5.18 2.10 10.42
C SER A 198 6.61 1.71 10.77
N LEU A 199 6.81 0.85 11.78
CA LEU A 199 8.11 0.33 12.16
C LEU A 199 8.73 -0.51 11.03
N CYS A 200 7.95 -1.34 10.33
CA CYS A 200 8.44 -2.11 9.19
C CYS A 200 8.95 -1.20 8.06
N VAL A 201 8.15 -0.19 7.70
CA VAL A 201 8.48 0.75 6.62
C VAL A 201 9.64 1.66 7.02
N TYR A 202 9.46 2.44 8.08
CA TYR A 202 10.42 3.44 8.52
C TYR A 202 11.70 2.81 9.08
N GLY A 203 11.57 1.72 9.83
CA GLY A 203 12.72 0.97 10.35
C GLY A 203 13.60 0.41 9.23
N ALA A 204 13.01 -0.13 8.15
CA ALA A 204 13.79 -0.59 7.00
C ALA A 204 14.55 0.56 6.31
N ALA A 205 13.91 1.73 6.15
CA ALA A 205 14.57 2.91 5.60
C ALA A 205 15.73 3.41 6.47
N LEU A 206 15.51 3.52 7.79
CA LEU A 206 16.54 3.92 8.75
C LEU A 206 17.74 2.97 8.76
N MET A 207 17.48 1.67 8.71
CA MET A 207 18.55 0.67 8.60
C MET A 207 19.31 0.80 7.28
N GLY A 208 18.61 1.02 6.16
CA GLY A 208 19.24 1.32 4.87
C GLY A 208 20.14 2.54 4.93
N TRP A 209 19.66 3.64 5.52
CA TRP A 209 20.45 4.85 5.72
C TRP A 209 21.66 4.62 6.62
N ARG A 210 21.49 3.90 7.74
CA ARG A 210 22.57 3.55 8.67
C ARG A 210 23.68 2.74 7.98
N MET A 211 23.32 1.77 7.14
CA MET A 211 24.31 0.97 6.40
C MET A 211 25.06 1.83 5.37
N ALA A 212 24.37 2.72 4.66
CA ALA A 212 25.02 3.68 3.76
C ALA A 212 26.02 4.59 4.48
N ARG A 213 25.67 5.09 5.68
CA ARG A 213 26.58 5.90 6.51
C ARG A 213 27.82 5.14 6.96
N ARG A 214 27.75 3.81 7.06
CA ARG A 214 28.87 2.92 7.41
C ARG A 214 29.69 2.46 6.20
N GLY A 215 29.28 2.82 4.98
CA GLY A 215 29.88 2.33 3.74
C GLY A 215 29.57 0.86 3.43
N ASP A 216 28.65 0.22 4.16
CA ASP A 216 28.22 -1.16 3.88
C ASP A 216 27.14 -1.15 2.80
N TRP A 217 27.58 -1.03 1.54
CA TRP A 217 26.70 -0.94 0.38
C TRP A 217 25.93 -2.23 0.10
N ALA A 218 26.49 -3.38 0.49
CA ALA A 218 25.84 -4.67 0.35
C ALA A 218 24.61 -4.76 1.27
N MET A 219 24.77 -4.43 2.55
CA MET A 219 23.64 -4.39 3.48
C MET A 219 22.71 -3.22 3.23
N HIS A 220 23.21 -2.08 2.75
CA HIS A 220 22.36 -0.99 2.27
C HIS A 220 21.38 -1.49 1.21
N ARG A 221 21.86 -2.21 0.17
CA ARG A 221 21.00 -2.80 -0.86
C ARG A 221 19.93 -3.71 -0.27
N VAL A 222 20.30 -4.59 0.67
CA VAL A 222 19.35 -5.50 1.32
C VAL A 222 18.24 -4.73 2.04
N TRP A 223 18.60 -3.74 2.84
CA TRP A 223 17.61 -2.93 3.57
C TRP A 223 16.76 -2.06 2.66
N MET A 224 17.31 -1.51 1.57
CA MET A 224 16.52 -0.76 0.61
C MET A 224 15.51 -1.63 -0.13
N ILE A 225 15.85 -2.89 -0.44
CA ILE A 225 14.87 -3.84 -1.01
C ILE A 225 13.77 -4.18 0.00
N ARG A 226 14.12 -4.36 1.29
CA ARG A 226 13.13 -4.57 2.35
C ARG A 226 12.23 -3.35 2.54
N PHE A 227 12.78 -2.14 2.46
CA PHE A 227 12.01 -0.90 2.49
C PHE A 227 11.00 -0.82 1.34
N VAL A 228 11.43 -1.13 0.12
CA VAL A 228 10.54 -1.21 -1.05
C VAL A 228 9.44 -2.25 -0.80
N GLY A 229 9.81 -3.44 -0.33
CA GLY A 229 8.87 -4.49 0.05
C GLY A 229 7.85 -4.02 1.09
N ALA A 230 8.29 -3.36 2.16
CA ALA A 230 7.43 -2.83 3.20
C ALA A 230 6.46 -1.76 2.67
N MET A 231 6.94 -0.83 1.83
CA MET A 231 6.10 0.20 1.19
C MET A 231 5.02 -0.43 0.32
N TYR A 232 5.39 -1.36 -0.57
CA TYR A 232 4.44 -2.09 -1.40
C TYR A 232 3.50 -2.96 -0.57
N GLY A 233 3.99 -3.55 0.52
CA GLY A 233 3.17 -4.29 1.47
C GLY A 233 2.10 -3.41 2.10
N ALA A 234 2.52 -2.34 2.76
CA ALA A 234 1.66 -1.38 3.43
C ALA A 234 0.62 -0.73 2.50
N PHE A 235 0.93 -0.56 1.21
CA PHE A 235 0.00 0.03 0.25
C PHE A 235 -0.82 -1.00 -0.52
N TRP A 236 -0.16 -1.88 -1.29
CA TRP A 236 -0.83 -2.78 -2.23
C TRP A 236 -1.27 -4.07 -1.58
N LEU A 237 -0.40 -4.75 -0.81
CA LEU A 237 -0.81 -5.99 -0.14
C LEU A 237 -1.90 -5.73 0.90
N PHE A 238 -1.85 -4.58 1.59
CA PHE A 238 -2.94 -4.15 2.47
C PHE A 238 -4.30 -4.16 1.76
N ARG A 239 -4.38 -3.59 0.56
CA ARG A 239 -5.61 -3.54 -0.25
C ARG A 239 -6.02 -4.91 -0.77
N VAL A 240 -5.06 -5.71 -1.22
CA VAL A 240 -5.34 -7.08 -1.68
C VAL A 240 -5.87 -7.93 -0.53
N LEU A 241 -5.28 -7.81 0.67
CA LEU A 241 -5.78 -8.50 1.86
C LEU A 241 -7.21 -8.06 2.15
N LEU A 242 -7.50 -6.76 2.26
CA LEU A 242 -8.88 -6.28 2.48
C LEU A 242 -9.89 -6.83 1.47
N MET A 243 -9.54 -6.85 0.18
CA MET A 243 -10.40 -7.39 -0.88
C MET A 243 -10.69 -8.89 -0.74
N VAL A 244 -9.75 -9.66 -0.20
CA VAL A 244 -9.88 -11.11 -0.01
C VAL A 244 -10.52 -11.42 1.34
N THR A 245 -10.08 -10.76 2.41
CA THR A 245 -10.47 -11.04 3.78
C THR A 245 -11.80 -10.40 4.15
N GLY A 246 -12.19 -9.29 3.49
CA GLY A 246 -13.50 -8.65 3.71
C GLY A 246 -14.65 -9.64 3.52
N PRO A 247 -14.75 -10.29 2.33
CA PRO A 247 -15.75 -11.32 2.08
C PRO A 247 -15.68 -12.54 2.98
N LEU A 248 -14.46 -12.96 3.37
CA LEU A 248 -14.24 -14.16 4.18
C LEU A 248 -14.62 -13.97 5.66
N PHE A 249 -14.55 -12.73 6.15
CA PHE A 249 -14.75 -12.40 7.57
C PHE A 249 -15.92 -11.43 7.77
N ARG A 250 -16.97 -11.50 6.94
CA ARG A 250 -18.16 -10.63 7.03
C ARG A 250 -18.91 -10.71 8.37
N GLU A 251 -18.77 -11.83 9.07
CA GLU A 251 -19.35 -12.04 10.41
C GLU A 251 -18.38 -11.66 11.56
N TRP A 252 -17.22 -11.10 11.24
CA TRP A 252 -16.16 -10.82 12.19
C TRP A 252 -15.64 -9.40 11.95
N GLU A 253 -16.38 -8.43 12.49
CA GLU A 253 -16.27 -6.99 12.21
C GLU A 253 -14.85 -6.47 12.02
N THR A 254 -13.91 -6.86 12.87
CA THR A 254 -12.56 -6.27 12.92
C THR A 254 -11.45 -7.16 12.35
N VAL A 255 -11.74 -8.43 12.04
CA VAL A 255 -10.68 -9.42 11.69
C VAL A 255 -10.03 -9.12 10.35
N SER A 256 -10.82 -8.83 9.32
CA SER A 256 -10.30 -8.51 7.98
C SER A 256 -9.31 -7.35 8.02
N LEU A 257 -9.67 -6.29 8.75
CA LEU A 257 -8.84 -5.10 8.87
C LEU A 257 -7.58 -5.37 9.70
N LEU A 258 -7.70 -6.04 10.85
CA LEU A 258 -6.53 -6.37 11.69
C LEU A 258 -5.52 -7.25 10.95
N ILE A 259 -5.97 -8.27 10.23
CA ILE A 259 -5.08 -9.09 9.38
C ILE A 259 -4.36 -8.20 8.36
N SER A 260 -5.10 -7.33 7.69
CA SER A 260 -4.55 -6.43 6.69
C SER A 260 -3.50 -5.48 7.27
N ILE A 261 -3.78 -4.87 8.43
CA ILE A 261 -2.87 -3.95 9.13
C ILE A 261 -1.59 -4.69 9.56
N TRP A 262 -1.73 -5.81 10.27
CA TRP A 262 -0.59 -6.50 10.89
C TRP A 262 0.27 -7.27 9.88
N ALA A 263 -0.34 -7.88 8.86
CA ALA A 263 0.38 -8.78 7.96
C ALA A 263 0.97 -8.09 6.74
N SER A 264 0.35 -7.02 6.22
CA SER A 264 0.67 -6.50 4.89
C SER A 264 2.11 -6.03 4.71
N ALA A 265 2.63 -5.17 5.59
CA ALA A 265 4.01 -4.69 5.50
C ALA A 265 5.05 -5.81 5.76
N PRO A 266 4.93 -6.66 6.80
CA PRO A 266 5.80 -7.82 6.98
C PRO A 266 5.80 -8.77 5.78
N LEU A 267 4.64 -9.09 5.22
CA LEU A 267 4.54 -9.93 4.02
C LEU A 267 5.26 -9.29 2.84
N GLY A 268 5.12 -7.97 2.65
CA GLY A 268 5.85 -7.23 1.64
C GLY A 268 7.37 -7.33 1.80
N VAL A 269 7.88 -7.23 3.03
CA VAL A 269 9.31 -7.43 3.34
C VAL A 269 9.76 -8.86 2.99
N LEU A 270 9.00 -9.87 3.39
CA LEU A 270 9.32 -11.27 3.14
C LEU A 270 9.32 -11.59 1.64
N MET A 271 8.32 -11.11 0.90
CA MET A 271 8.25 -11.28 -0.56
C MET A 271 9.43 -10.61 -1.26
N ALA A 272 9.76 -9.38 -0.90
CA ALA A 272 10.88 -8.66 -1.49
C ALA A 272 12.24 -9.32 -1.19
N ASP A 273 12.46 -9.79 0.04
CA ASP A 273 13.70 -10.50 0.40
C ASP A 273 13.78 -11.88 -0.28
N GLY A 274 12.65 -12.59 -0.40
CA GLY A 274 12.57 -13.85 -1.14
C GLY A 274 12.91 -13.69 -2.62
N LEU A 275 12.31 -12.69 -3.28
CA LEU A 275 12.62 -12.35 -4.68
C LEU A 275 14.10 -12.00 -4.85
N ARG A 276 14.63 -11.14 -3.98
CA ARG A 276 16.07 -10.78 -3.99
C ARG A 276 16.96 -12.01 -3.91
N ARG A 277 16.74 -12.91 -2.94
CA ARG A 277 17.54 -14.13 -2.79
C ARG A 277 17.49 -15.00 -4.04
N SER A 278 16.31 -15.11 -4.66
CA SER A 278 16.14 -15.87 -5.91
C SER A 278 16.91 -15.26 -7.08
N TRP A 279 17.00 -13.93 -7.16
CA TRP A 279 17.75 -13.23 -8.21
C TRP A 279 19.26 -13.29 -7.97
N ASP A 280 19.69 -13.13 -6.72
CA ASP A 280 21.10 -13.23 -6.33
C ASP A 280 21.62 -14.66 -6.62
N ALA A 281 20.80 -15.70 -6.40
CA ALA A 281 21.16 -17.10 -6.70
C ALA A 281 21.26 -17.43 -8.20
N ARG A 282 20.55 -16.70 -9.07
CA ARG A 282 20.54 -16.91 -10.53
C ARG A 282 21.65 -16.14 -11.26
N SER A 283 22.31 -15.20 -10.59
CA SER A 283 23.42 -14.45 -11.19
C SER A 283 24.66 -15.34 -11.20
N PRO A 284 25.24 -15.67 -12.37
CA PRO A 284 26.49 -16.44 -12.41
C PRO A 284 27.53 -15.70 -11.58
N ARG A 285 28.25 -16.43 -10.71
CA ARG A 285 29.46 -15.89 -10.09
C ARG A 285 30.44 -15.60 -11.21
N SER A 286 30.47 -14.35 -11.68
CA SER A 286 31.50 -13.86 -12.59
C SER A 286 32.82 -13.85 -11.81
N GLY A 287 33.51 -14.99 -11.75
CA GLY A 287 34.76 -15.09 -11.00
C GLY A 287 35.34 -16.48 -10.71
N GLU A 288 34.69 -17.60 -11.06
CA GLU A 288 35.38 -18.90 -10.98
C GLU A 288 36.16 -19.13 -12.29
N PRO A 289 37.51 -19.17 -12.25
CA PRO A 289 38.29 -19.52 -13.43
C PRO A 289 37.96 -20.96 -13.81
N SER A 290 37.66 -21.21 -15.10
CA SER A 290 37.62 -22.59 -15.59
C SER A 290 39.03 -23.16 -15.46
N VAL A 291 39.25 -24.01 -14.47
CA VAL A 291 40.41 -24.90 -14.45
C VAL A 291 40.21 -25.85 -15.63
N ARG A 292 40.85 -25.55 -16.76
CA ARG A 292 41.03 -26.52 -17.83
C ARG A 292 41.91 -27.62 -17.25
N ALA A 293 41.34 -28.80 -17.03
CA ALA A 293 42.11 -30.02 -16.90
C ALA A 293 42.82 -30.27 -18.25
N GLY A 294 44.14 -30.44 -18.17
CA GLY A 294 44.98 -30.86 -19.30
C GLY A 294 44.80 -32.34 -19.64
#